data_AF-A0A960D8W3-F1
#
_entry.id   AF-A0A960D8W3-F1
#
_cell.length_a   1.000
_cell.length_b   1.000
_cell.length_c   1.000
_cell.angle_alpha   90.00
_cell.angle_beta   90.00
_cell.angle_gamma   90.00
#
_symmetry.space_group_name_H-M   'P 1'
#
loop_
_entity.id
_entity.type
_entity.pdbx_description
1 polymer ?
#
loop_
_entity_poly.entity_id
_entity_poly.type
_entity_poly.pdbx_seq_one_letter_code
_entity_poly.pdbx_strand_id
1 'polypeptide(L)'
;MVPEAGPSVEPTNEPNGRNHRTARLIAIVAGVLGAVLAVATPLLPVNQTTAELNWPQDGVLGSVNAPLIGYVATDLEISVPCSAAAGLERPGSVLLSTVPKQAPKAIDRGLLIERVNNDLLVIVRNTPVVSAPLEQVLGPECQKLTFTAHADKVTGEFVGLT
;
A
#
# COMPACT_ATOMS: atom_id res chain seq x y z
N MET A 1 26.16 -4.17 -85.72
CA MET A 1 24.96 -3.47 -85.22
C MET A 1 24.10 -4.52 -84.54
N VAL A 2 24.11 -4.53 -83.21
CA VAL A 2 23.47 -5.55 -82.36
C VAL A 2 21.96 -5.26 -82.31
N PRO A 3 21.06 -6.24 -82.50
CA PRO A 3 19.68 -6.12 -82.08
C PRO A 3 19.56 -6.48 -80.59
N GLU A 4 19.09 -5.50 -79.82
CA GLU A 4 18.72 -5.58 -78.42
C GLU A 4 17.44 -6.43 -78.29
N ALA A 5 17.50 -7.52 -77.50
CA ALA A 5 16.33 -8.33 -77.20
C ALA A 5 15.59 -7.71 -76.01
N GLY A 6 14.29 -7.46 -76.21
CA GLY A 6 13.41 -6.68 -75.32
C GLY A 6 13.13 -7.30 -73.94
N PRO A 7 12.36 -6.59 -73.11
CA PRO A 7 12.20 -6.91 -71.69
C PRO A 7 11.48 -8.25 -71.49
N SER A 8 12.05 -9.09 -70.63
CA SER A 8 11.42 -10.31 -70.13
C SER A 8 10.16 -9.94 -69.35
N VAL A 9 9.00 -10.41 -69.81
CA VAL A 9 7.72 -10.26 -69.10
C VAL A 9 7.73 -11.22 -67.91
N GLU A 10 7.85 -10.68 -66.69
CA GLU A 10 7.57 -11.44 -65.47
C GLU A 10 6.09 -11.85 -65.46
N PRO A 11 5.76 -13.11 -65.09
CA PRO A 11 4.38 -13.51 -64.95
C PRO A 11 3.76 -12.75 -63.76
N THR A 12 2.92 -11.77 -64.05
CA THR A 12 2.07 -11.12 -63.05
C THR A 12 1.13 -12.17 -62.49
N ASN A 13 1.39 -12.61 -61.25
CA ASN A 13 0.46 -13.43 -60.48
C ASN A 13 -0.81 -12.60 -60.21
N GLU A 14 -1.79 -12.68 -61.11
CA GLU A 14 -3.14 -12.19 -60.90
C GLU A 14 -3.70 -12.85 -59.63
N PRO A 15 -4.09 -12.07 -58.60
CA PRO A 15 -4.59 -12.65 -57.37
C PRO A 15 -5.92 -13.34 -57.66
N ASN A 16 -5.88 -14.67 -57.70
CA ASN A 16 -7.04 -15.54 -57.85
C ASN A 16 -8.15 -15.07 -56.90
N GLY A 17 -9.35 -14.73 -57.41
CA GLY A 17 -10.45 -14.10 -56.65
C GLY A 17 -10.88 -14.86 -55.38
N ARG A 18 -10.48 -16.13 -55.26
CA ARG A 18 -10.65 -16.96 -54.07
C ARG A 18 -9.75 -16.52 -52.89
N ASN A 19 -8.58 -15.95 -53.15
CA ASN A 19 -7.63 -15.45 -52.14
C ASN A 19 -8.12 -14.20 -51.42
N HIS A 20 -8.84 -13.30 -52.09
CA HIS A 20 -9.40 -12.10 -51.47
C HIS A 20 -10.48 -12.42 -50.44
N ARG A 21 -11.32 -13.44 -50.69
CA ARG A 21 -12.35 -13.88 -49.73
C ARG A 21 -11.73 -14.47 -48.47
N THR A 22 -10.65 -15.24 -48.63
CA THR A 22 -9.89 -15.81 -47.51
C THR A 22 -9.18 -14.71 -46.71
N ALA A 23 -8.51 -13.76 -47.38
CA ALA A 23 -7.84 -12.63 -46.72
C ALA A 23 -8.82 -11.74 -45.94
N ARG A 24 -10.01 -11.48 -46.50
CA ARG A 24 -11.07 -10.74 -45.82
C ARG A 24 -11.60 -11.46 -44.57
N LEU A 25 -11.82 -12.77 -44.65
CA LEU A 25 -12.24 -13.57 -43.50
C LEU A 25 -11.19 -13.55 -42.39
N ILE A 26 -9.90 -13.72 -42.74
CA ILE A 26 -8.79 -13.67 -41.78
C ILE A 26 -8.73 -12.29 -41.10
N ALA A 27 -8.83 -11.19 -41.87
CA ALA A 27 -8.78 -9.85 -41.30
C ALA A 27 -9.93 -9.58 -40.31
N ILE A 28 -11.14 -10.04 -40.61
CA ILE A 28 -12.29 -9.88 -39.72
C ILE A 28 -12.09 -10.72 -38.45
N VAL A 29 -11.73 -12.01 -38.59
CA VAL A 29 -11.54 -12.91 -37.45
C VAL A 29 -10.40 -12.42 -36.57
N ALA A 30 -9.25 -12.07 -37.13
CA ALA A 30 -8.09 -11.57 -36.39
C ALA A 30 -8.38 -10.22 -35.72
N GLY A 31 -9.09 -9.32 -36.40
CA GLY A 31 -9.49 -8.02 -35.84
C GLY A 31 -10.46 -8.16 -34.67
N VAL A 32 -11.49 -9.01 -34.81
CA VAL A 32 -12.45 -9.28 -33.73
C VAL A 32 -11.77 -10.00 -32.56
N LEU A 33 -10.96 -11.02 -32.83
CA LEU A 33 -10.23 -11.74 -31.78
C LEU A 33 -9.25 -10.82 -31.05
N GLY A 34 -8.53 -9.97 -31.79
CA GLY A 34 -7.63 -8.96 -31.21
C GLY A 34 -8.37 -7.95 -30.34
N ALA A 35 -9.52 -7.45 -30.80
CA ALA A 35 -10.36 -6.55 -30.02
C ALA A 35 -10.87 -7.22 -28.73
N VAL A 36 -11.35 -8.46 -28.82
CA VAL A 36 -11.84 -9.22 -27.65
C VAL A 36 -10.72 -9.49 -26.65
N LEU A 37 -9.53 -9.91 -27.11
CA LEU A 37 -8.39 -10.15 -26.24
C LEU A 37 -7.89 -8.87 -25.58
N ALA A 38 -7.88 -7.74 -26.31
CA ALA A 38 -7.50 -6.45 -25.75
C ALA A 38 -8.46 -6.00 -24.63
N VAL A 39 -9.77 -6.21 -24.80
CA VAL A 39 -10.77 -5.90 -23.77
C VAL A 39 -10.68 -6.88 -22.59
N ALA A 40 -10.35 -8.15 -22.84
CA ALA A 40 -10.21 -9.15 -21.79
C ALA A 40 -8.94 -8.95 -20.95
N THR A 41 -7.86 -8.42 -21.53
CA THR A 41 -6.55 -8.25 -20.88
C THR A 41 -6.60 -7.56 -19.51
N PRO A 42 -7.27 -6.41 -19.31
CA PRO A 42 -7.34 -5.76 -17.99
C PRO A 42 -8.20 -6.51 -16.95
N LEU A 43 -9.02 -7.49 -17.37
CA LEU A 43 -9.89 -8.28 -16.49
C LEU A 43 -9.26 -9.61 -16.07
N LEU A 44 -8.15 -10.00 -16.70
CA LEU A 44 -7.44 -11.22 -16.34
C LEU A 44 -6.79 -11.08 -14.95
N PRO A 45 -6.75 -12.17 -14.17
CA PRO A 45 -6.18 -12.14 -12.83
C PRO A 45 -4.69 -11.80 -12.90
N VAL A 46 -4.26 -10.92 -12.00
CA VAL A 46 -2.85 -10.56 -11.81
C VAL A 46 -2.37 -11.15 -10.50
N ASN A 47 -1.09 -11.53 -10.46
CA ASN A 47 -0.44 -11.88 -9.20
C ASN A 47 0.04 -10.61 -8.51
N GLN A 48 -0.47 -10.36 -7.30
CA GLN A 48 -0.04 -9.24 -6.45
C GLN A 48 0.84 -9.78 -5.33
N THR A 49 2.00 -9.17 -5.13
CA THR A 49 2.83 -9.42 -3.95
C THR A 49 2.47 -8.40 -2.88
N THR A 50 1.97 -8.87 -1.73
CA THR A 50 1.72 -8.04 -0.55
C THR A 50 2.96 -8.02 0.34
N ALA A 51 3.25 -6.86 0.92
CA ALA A 51 4.34 -6.69 1.88
C ALA A 51 3.76 -6.30 3.24
N GLU A 52 4.14 -7.04 4.27
CA GLU A 52 3.71 -6.78 5.65
C GLU A 52 4.93 -6.52 6.53
N LEU A 53 4.78 -5.59 7.48
CA LEU A 53 5.80 -5.28 8.47
C LEU A 53 5.28 -5.65 9.85
N ASN A 54 5.84 -6.72 10.42
CA ASN A 54 5.55 -7.14 11.79
C ASN A 54 6.66 -6.66 12.72
N TRP A 55 6.27 -6.07 13.85
CA TRP A 55 7.15 -5.65 14.93
C TRP A 55 6.58 -6.14 16.26
N PRO A 56 7.39 -6.63 17.21
CA PRO A 56 8.87 -6.68 17.24
C PRO A 56 9.48 -7.73 16.31
N GLN A 57 10.68 -7.47 15.78
CA GLN A 57 11.45 -8.43 14.99
C GLN A 57 12.55 -9.06 15.86
N ASP A 58 12.74 -10.37 15.74
CA ASP A 58 13.77 -11.13 16.46
C ASP A 58 13.73 -11.02 17.99
N GLY A 59 12.57 -10.66 18.56
CA GLY A 59 12.41 -10.49 20.01
C GLY A 59 13.12 -9.26 20.59
N VAL A 60 13.63 -8.35 19.74
CA VAL A 60 14.31 -7.13 20.18
C VAL A 60 13.39 -5.92 19.99
N LEU A 61 13.30 -5.07 21.02
CA LEU A 61 12.58 -3.80 20.99
C LEU A 61 13.44 -2.70 20.34
N GLY A 62 13.84 -2.93 19.09
CA GLY A 62 14.60 -1.98 18.29
C GLY A 62 13.68 -1.15 17.38
N SER A 63 14.08 0.10 17.11
CA SER A 63 13.45 0.91 16.06
C SER A 63 13.79 0.34 14.69
N VAL A 64 12.78 0.17 13.84
CA VAL A 64 12.94 -0.31 12.47
C VAL A 64 12.69 0.83 11.49
N ASN A 65 13.45 0.88 10.41
CA ASN A 65 13.25 1.82 9.32
C ASN A 65 12.56 1.11 8.15
N ALA A 66 11.31 1.50 7.89
CA ALA A 66 10.53 1.01 6.76
C ALA A 66 9.88 2.20 6.03
N PRO A 67 10.62 2.92 5.16
CA PRO A 67 10.06 4.05 4.42
C PRO A 67 9.13 3.55 3.29
N LEU A 68 7.86 3.94 3.36
CA LEU A 68 6.88 3.60 2.32
C LEU A 68 6.91 4.64 1.20
N ILE A 69 7.00 4.19 -0.06
CA ILE A 69 6.84 5.05 -1.24
C ILE A 69 5.42 5.62 -1.31
N GLY A 70 4.41 4.83 -0.90
CA GLY A 70 3.01 5.24 -0.85
C GLY A 70 2.65 6.18 0.31
N TYR A 71 3.62 6.58 1.16
CA TYR A 71 3.47 7.39 2.37
C TYR A 71 2.60 6.79 3.49
N VAL A 72 1.58 5.98 3.16
CA VAL A 72 0.69 5.31 4.10
C VAL A 72 0.63 3.81 3.81
N ALA A 73 0.43 3.02 4.86
CA ALA A 73 0.09 1.61 4.71
C ALA A 73 -1.40 1.48 4.35
N THR A 74 -1.77 0.38 3.69
CA THR A 74 -3.18 0.05 3.42
C THR A 74 -3.96 -0.13 4.72
N ASP A 75 -3.37 -0.89 5.65
CA ASP A 75 -3.91 -1.22 6.95
C ASP A 75 -2.78 -1.14 7.99
N LEU A 76 -3.08 -0.60 9.16
CA LEU A 76 -2.15 -0.52 10.29
C LEU A 76 -2.87 -0.93 11.56
N GLU A 77 -2.36 -1.98 12.23
CA GLU A 77 -2.82 -2.43 13.54
C GLU A 77 -1.67 -2.37 14.54
N ILE A 78 -1.93 -1.79 15.71
CA ILE A 78 -0.97 -1.64 16.79
C ILE A 78 -1.65 -2.10 18.07
N SER A 79 -1.02 -3.06 18.75
CA SER A 79 -1.43 -3.54 20.07
C SER A 79 -0.28 -3.39 21.04
N VAL A 80 -0.44 -2.55 22.05
CA VAL A 80 0.60 -2.26 23.05
C VAL A 80 0.05 -2.56 24.45
N PRO A 81 0.69 -3.43 25.25
CA PRO A 81 0.24 -3.67 26.62
C PRO A 81 0.40 -2.41 27.47
N CYS A 82 -0.55 -2.11 28.37
CA CYS A 82 -0.50 -0.85 29.14
C CYS A 82 0.74 -0.78 30.05
N SER A 83 1.27 -1.93 30.48
CA SER A 83 2.52 -2.03 31.25
C SER A 83 3.73 -1.44 30.51
N ALA A 84 3.72 -1.41 29.17
CA ALA A 84 4.81 -0.79 28.39
C ALA A 84 4.87 0.74 28.59
N ALA A 85 3.76 1.37 28.99
CA ALA A 85 3.75 2.80 29.31
C ALA A 85 4.54 3.14 30.58
N ALA A 86 4.89 2.14 31.41
CA ALA A 86 5.65 2.35 32.64
C ALA A 86 7.05 2.92 32.38
N GLY A 87 7.63 2.67 31.20
CA GLY A 87 8.94 3.23 30.80
C GLY A 87 8.91 4.71 30.43
N LEU A 88 7.73 5.34 30.36
CA LEU A 88 7.55 6.74 29.97
C LEU A 88 7.72 7.68 31.17
N GLU A 89 8.93 7.76 31.73
CA GLU A 89 9.20 8.51 32.97
C GLU A 89 9.16 10.03 32.79
N ARG A 90 9.54 10.54 31.60
CA ARG A 90 9.64 11.98 31.32
C ARG A 90 8.51 12.47 30.41
N PRO A 91 7.95 13.67 30.64
CA PRO A 91 7.06 14.32 29.67
C PRO A 91 7.75 14.48 28.31
N GLY A 92 7.01 14.26 27.22
CA GLY A 92 7.56 14.26 25.85
C GLY A 92 8.33 12.99 25.48
N SER A 93 8.20 11.93 26.27
CA SER A 93 8.67 10.60 25.87
C SER A 93 7.66 9.93 24.95
N VAL A 94 8.17 9.20 23.96
CA VAL A 94 7.38 8.56 22.90
C VAL A 94 7.50 7.05 23.10
N LEU A 95 6.36 6.37 23.13
CA LEU A 95 6.28 4.91 23.22
C LEU A 95 6.47 4.29 21.84
N LEU A 96 5.75 4.80 20.85
CA LEU A 96 5.80 4.37 19.47
C LEU A 96 5.50 5.55 18.56
N SER A 97 6.22 5.65 17.44
CA SER A 97 5.93 6.63 16.40
C SER A 97 6.23 6.05 15.02
N THR A 98 5.36 6.31 14.06
CA THR A 98 5.57 5.92 12.66
C THR A 98 6.44 6.91 11.88
N VAL A 99 6.73 8.07 12.49
CA VAL A 99 7.62 9.10 11.93
C VAL A 99 8.70 9.44 12.96
N PRO A 100 9.96 9.70 12.58
CA PRO A 100 10.97 10.11 13.54
C PRO A 100 10.54 11.38 14.28
N LYS A 101 10.55 11.37 15.62
CA LYS A 101 10.06 12.48 16.45
C LYS A 101 10.77 13.82 16.20
N GLN A 102 12.04 13.76 15.80
CA GLN A 102 12.86 14.92 15.47
C GLN A 102 12.57 15.50 14.06
N ALA A 103 11.73 14.84 13.27
CA ALA A 103 11.40 15.30 11.94
C ALA A 103 10.50 16.56 12.02
N PRO A 104 10.74 17.57 11.16
CA PRO A 104 9.81 18.68 11.01
C PRO A 104 8.42 18.14 10.65
N LYS A 105 7.38 18.64 11.33
CA LYS A 105 5.97 18.25 11.08
C LYS A 105 5.67 16.76 11.31
N ALA A 106 6.43 16.08 12.19
CA ALA A 106 6.16 14.69 12.54
C ALA A 106 4.71 14.48 13.04
N ILE A 107 4.26 15.36 13.92
CA ILE A 107 2.90 15.36 14.47
C ILE A 107 1.84 15.52 13.37
N ASP A 108 2.10 16.32 12.34
CA ASP A 108 1.13 16.62 11.27
C ASP A 108 0.95 15.47 10.27
N ARG A 109 1.88 14.52 10.21
CA ARG A 109 1.95 13.52 9.13
C ARG A 109 1.91 12.07 9.64
N GLY A 110 2.34 11.83 10.87
CA GLY A 110 2.46 10.50 11.45
C GLY A 110 1.40 10.13 12.47
N LEU A 111 1.61 8.95 13.04
CA LEU A 111 1.01 8.48 14.29
C LEU A 111 2.08 8.57 15.37
N LEU A 112 1.76 9.21 16.49
CA LEU A 112 2.60 9.31 17.67
C LEU A 112 1.81 8.83 18.89
N ILE A 113 2.40 7.92 19.65
CA ILE A 113 1.91 7.52 20.98
C ILE A 113 2.91 8.06 21.98
N GLU A 114 2.54 9.12 22.68
CA GLU A 114 3.47 9.86 23.54
C GLU A 114 2.82 10.33 24.84
N ARG A 115 3.67 10.52 25.85
CA ARG A 115 3.28 11.10 27.12
C ARG A 115 3.32 12.63 27.00
N VAL A 116 2.16 13.26 27.13
CA VAL A 116 2.03 14.72 27.24
C VAL A 116 1.60 15.04 28.66
N ASN A 117 2.49 15.68 29.42
CA ASN A 117 2.29 15.94 30.86
C ASN A 117 2.02 14.64 31.67
N ASN A 118 0.79 14.46 32.15
CA ASN A 118 0.34 13.30 32.91
C ASN A 118 -0.58 12.36 32.12
N ASP A 119 -0.77 12.63 30.82
CA ASP A 119 -1.66 11.86 29.97
C ASP A 119 -0.86 11.11 28.90
N LEU A 120 -1.34 9.92 28.54
CA LEU A 120 -0.88 9.18 27.37
C LEU A 120 -1.83 9.47 26.21
N LEU A 121 -1.30 10.06 25.14
CA LEU A 121 -2.08 10.45 23.96
C LEU A 121 -1.67 9.61 22.75
N VAL A 122 -2.68 9.27 21.96
CA VAL A 122 -2.51 8.72 20.61
C VAL A 122 -2.90 9.80 19.61
N ILE A 123 -1.92 10.35 18.92
CA ILE A 123 -2.08 11.49 18.01
C ILE A 123 -1.84 11.01 16.58
N VAL A 124 -2.81 11.27 15.70
CA VAL A 124 -2.70 11.01 14.26
C VAL A 124 -2.90 12.32 13.52
N ARG A 125 -1.90 12.75 12.75
CA ARG A 125 -1.98 13.99 11.94
C ARG A 125 -2.52 15.19 12.73
N ASN A 126 -1.89 15.47 13.87
CA ASN A 126 -2.24 16.56 14.79
C ASN A 126 -3.67 16.47 15.39
N THR A 127 -4.29 15.28 15.37
CA THR A 127 -5.59 15.03 15.97
C THR A 127 -5.45 13.96 17.06
N PRO A 128 -5.81 14.25 18.33
CA PRO A 128 -5.83 13.23 19.37
C PRO A 128 -7.00 12.27 19.12
N VAL A 129 -6.70 10.98 18.92
CA VAL A 129 -7.70 9.92 18.70
C VAL A 129 -8.23 9.41 20.02
N VAL A 130 -7.32 9.14 20.97
CA VAL A 130 -7.64 8.77 22.35
C VAL A 130 -6.62 9.37 23.31
N SER A 131 -7.07 9.64 24.53
CA SER A 131 -6.27 10.16 25.63
C SER A 131 -6.74 9.56 26.94
N ALA A 132 -5.81 9.12 27.78
CA ALA A 132 -6.11 8.66 29.14
C ALA A 132 -5.02 9.11 30.12
N PRO A 133 -5.35 9.39 31.39
CA PRO A 133 -4.36 9.67 32.42
C PRO A 133 -3.41 8.49 32.62
N LEU A 134 -2.11 8.76 32.72
CA LEU A 134 -1.09 7.73 32.85
C LEU A 134 -1.31 6.87 34.11
N GLU A 135 -1.84 7.45 35.18
CA GLU A 135 -2.20 6.71 36.41
C GLU A 135 -3.28 5.65 36.16
N GLN A 136 -4.25 5.94 35.29
CA GLN A 136 -5.30 4.99 34.91
C GLN A 136 -4.76 3.94 33.93
N VAL A 137 -3.90 4.36 32.99
CA VAL A 137 -3.25 3.44 32.04
C VAL A 137 -2.32 2.46 32.75
N LEU A 138 -1.62 2.88 33.80
CA LEU A 138 -0.78 1.99 34.61
C LEU A 138 -1.56 1.25 35.70
N GLY A 139 -2.85 1.55 35.84
CA GLY A 139 -3.75 0.88 36.77
C GLY A 139 -4.05 -0.56 36.35
N PRO A 140 -4.58 -1.39 37.26
CA PRO A 140 -4.88 -2.79 37.01
C PRO A 140 -6.00 -3.01 35.97
N GLU A 141 -6.83 -1.99 35.74
CA GLU A 141 -7.96 -2.04 34.81
C GLU A 141 -7.50 -1.97 33.34
N CYS A 142 -6.38 -1.31 33.04
CA CYS A 142 -5.89 -1.16 31.67
C CYS A 142 -5.11 -2.40 31.24
N GLN A 143 -5.64 -3.13 30.25
CA GLN A 143 -4.98 -4.33 29.72
C GLN A 143 -4.03 -3.99 28.57
N LYS A 144 -4.56 -3.32 27.55
CA LYS A 144 -3.82 -2.95 26.35
C LYS A 144 -4.41 -1.72 25.67
N LEU A 145 -3.56 -0.96 25.00
CA LEU A 145 -3.92 0.03 24.00
C LEU A 145 -3.99 -0.66 22.63
N THR A 146 -5.15 -0.58 21.99
CA THR A 146 -5.34 -1.04 20.61
C THR A 146 -5.59 0.14 19.71
N PHE A 147 -4.88 0.22 18.59
CA PHE A 147 -5.04 1.24 17.58
C PHE A 147 -5.11 0.58 16.20
N THR A 148 -6.10 0.99 15.41
CA THR A 148 -6.31 0.53 14.04
C THR A 148 -6.51 1.72 13.12
N ALA A 149 -5.84 1.70 11.97
CA ALA A 149 -6.03 2.67 10.91
C ALA A 149 -6.27 1.95 9.58
N HIS A 150 -7.48 2.08 9.09
CA HIS A 150 -7.94 1.64 7.78
C HIS A 150 -8.31 2.86 6.93
N ALA A 151 -8.51 2.66 5.63
CA ALA A 151 -8.83 3.75 4.70
C ALA A 151 -10.18 4.44 5.02
N ASP A 152 -11.12 3.73 5.64
CA ASP A 152 -12.46 4.20 5.99
C ASP A 152 -12.54 4.73 7.43
N LYS A 153 -11.75 4.19 8.35
CA LYS A 153 -11.82 4.51 9.77
C LYS A 153 -10.49 4.41 10.51
N VAL A 154 -10.26 5.36 11.42
CA VAL A 154 -9.16 5.32 12.40
C VAL A 154 -9.76 5.26 13.80
N THR A 155 -9.33 4.28 14.59
CA THR A 155 -9.80 4.08 15.97
C THR A 155 -8.65 3.76 16.91
N GLY A 156 -8.75 4.26 18.13
CA GLY A 156 -7.92 3.87 19.25
C GLY A 156 -8.81 3.56 20.45
N GLU A 157 -8.38 2.65 21.30
CA GLU A 157 -9.09 2.28 22.52
C GLU A 157 -8.10 1.80 23.59
N PHE A 158 -8.34 2.20 24.83
CA PHE A 158 -7.70 1.60 25.99
C PHE A 158 -8.62 0.50 26.54
N VAL A 159 -8.29 -0.75 26.24
CA VAL A 159 -9.11 -1.90 26.62
C VAL A 159 -9.08 -2.05 28.15
N GLY A 160 -10.27 -1.99 28.75
CA GLY A 160 -10.49 -2.10 30.20
C GLY A 160 -10.64 -0.77 30.94
N LEU A 161 -10.39 0.37 30.27
CA LEU A 161 -10.71 1.69 30.79
C LEU A 161 -12.05 2.15 30.20
N THR A 162 -13.14 1.83 30.90
CA THR A 162 -14.50 2.30 30.60
C THR A 162 -15.08 3.07 31.77
#